data_AF-A0A0U3NMI5-F1
#
_entry.id   AF-A0A0U3NMI5-F1
#
_cell.length_a   1.000
_cell.length_b   1.000
_cell.length_c   1.000
_cell.angle_alpha   90.00
_cell.angle_beta   90.00
_cell.angle_gamma   90.00
#
_symmetry.space_group_name_H-M   'P 1'
#
loop_
_entity.id
_entity.type
_entity.pdbx_description
1 polymer ?
#
loop_
_entity_poly.entity_id
_entity_poly.type
_entity_poly.pdbx_seq_one_letter_code
_entity_poly.pdbx_strand_id
1 'polypeptide(L)'
;MEPAAIDYGIPATDYWMMTFGEIMSQIESNKRKRETELKEKAMFDYKAAQLNMYAFNDPSKMPTAEKHYPYLVDEKVRKVVQPAPNPDNWQSDKALMMQQAMQIKATKERRKRMGGE
;
A
#
# COMPACT_ATOMS: atom_id res chain seq x y z
N MET A 1 20.11 -17.03 25.69
CA MET A 1 19.48 -17.93 24.69
C MET A 1 18.02 -17.51 24.46
N GLU A 2 17.26 -17.25 25.52
CA GLU A 2 15.92 -16.61 25.48
C GLU A 2 15.77 -15.42 24.51
N PRO A 3 16.62 -14.37 24.54
CA PRO A 3 16.44 -13.21 23.64
C PRO A 3 16.50 -13.59 22.16
N ALA A 4 17.39 -14.52 21.79
CA ALA A 4 17.49 -14.98 20.42
C ALA A 4 16.25 -15.78 19.99
N ALA A 5 15.67 -16.59 20.89
CA ALA A 5 14.44 -17.33 20.60
C ALA A 5 13.25 -16.39 20.36
N ILE A 6 13.16 -15.32 21.15
CA ILE A 6 12.13 -14.27 21.00
C ILE A 6 12.26 -13.58 19.64
N ASP A 7 13.48 -13.26 19.20
CA ASP A 7 13.72 -12.67 17.88
C ASP A 7 13.25 -13.58 16.73
N TYR A 8 13.32 -14.90 16.93
CA TYR A 8 12.81 -15.90 15.98
C TYR A 8 11.31 -16.19 16.15
N GLY A 9 10.58 -15.42 16.96
CA GLY A 9 9.12 -15.50 17.08
C GLY A 9 8.62 -16.54 18.08
N ILE A 10 9.44 -16.93 19.05
CA ILE A 10 9.00 -17.73 20.19
C ILE A 10 8.49 -16.81 21.32
N PRO A 11 7.26 -16.99 21.82
CA PRO A 11 6.77 -16.22 22.96
C PRO A 11 7.63 -16.44 24.21
N ALA A 12 7.96 -15.36 24.93
CA ALA A 12 8.73 -15.43 26.18
C ALA A 12 8.01 -16.25 27.27
N THR A 13 6.68 -16.26 27.25
CA THR A 13 5.84 -17.07 28.14
C THR A 13 6.05 -18.56 27.94
N ASP A 14 6.31 -18.97 26.70
CA ASP A 14 6.33 -20.37 26.29
C ASP A 14 7.77 -20.90 26.26
N TYR A 15 8.76 -20.00 26.16
CA TYR A 15 10.19 -20.34 26.12
C TYR A 15 10.61 -21.24 27.29
N TRP A 16 10.17 -20.91 28.50
CA TRP A 16 10.52 -21.66 29.71
C TRP A 16 9.75 -23.00 29.84
N MET A 17 8.68 -23.18 29.05
CA MET A 17 7.88 -24.41 29.04
C MET A 17 8.30 -25.39 27.94
N MET A 18 9.10 -24.94 26.97
CA MET A 18 9.56 -25.77 25.86
C MET A 18 10.93 -26.39 26.13
N THR A 19 11.13 -27.59 25.59
CA THR A 19 12.44 -28.24 25.55
C THR A 19 13.33 -27.59 24.48
N PHE A 20 14.65 -27.76 24.61
CA PHE A 20 15.61 -27.25 23.62
C PHE A 20 15.31 -27.76 22.20
N GLY A 21 14.90 -29.02 22.05
CA GLY A 21 14.53 -29.59 20.75
C GLY A 21 13.32 -28.91 20.12
N GLU A 22 12.30 -28.61 20.93
CA GLU A 22 11.10 -27.89 20.47
C GLU A 22 11.43 -26.45 20.10
N ILE A 23 12.25 -25.76 20.89
CA ILE A 23 12.73 -24.41 20.59
C ILE A 23 13.45 -24.39 19.23
N MET A 24 14.38 -25.31 19.00
CA MET A 24 15.12 -25.37 17.73
C MET A 24 14.20 -25.70 16.54
N SER A 25 13.29 -26.66 16.70
CA SER A 25 12.32 -27.00 15.66
C SER A 25 11.39 -25.82 15.32
N GLN A 26 10.95 -25.07 16.33
CA GLN A 26 10.11 -23.88 16.15
C GLN A 26 10.88 -22.75 15.45
N ILE A 27 12.14 -22.53 15.82
CA ILE A 27 13.02 -21.55 15.16
C ILE A 27 13.18 -21.88 13.67
N GLU A 28 13.47 -23.14 13.32
CA GLU A 28 13.61 -23.57 11.93
C GLU A 28 12.30 -23.39 11.14
N SER A 29 11.17 -23.75 11.75
CA SER A 29 9.85 -23.58 11.13
C SER A 29 9.53 -22.12 10.87
N ASN A 30 9.77 -21.25 11.85
CA ASN A 30 9.54 -19.81 11.74
C ASN A 30 10.46 -19.17 10.69
N LYS A 31 11.74 -19.56 10.64
CA LYS A 31 12.68 -19.12 9.61
C LYS A 31 12.20 -19.49 8.22
N ARG A 32 11.79 -20.73 8.01
CA ARG A 32 11.26 -21.20 6.72
C ARG A 32 9.99 -20.44 6.31
N LYS A 33 9.06 -20.20 7.23
CA LYS A 33 7.87 -19.37 6.96
C LYS A 33 8.28 -17.97 6.52
N ARG A 34 9.21 -17.35 7.24
CA ARG A 34 9.69 -16.00 6.93
C ARG A 34 10.38 -15.91 5.57
N GLU A 35 11.17 -16.91 5.21
CA GLU A 35 11.81 -16.98 3.89
C GLU A 35 10.78 -17.11 2.76
N THR A 36 9.73 -17.92 2.95
CA THR A 36 8.64 -18.04 1.98
C THR A 36 7.89 -16.73 1.82
N GLU A 37 7.50 -16.07 2.92
CA GLU A 37 6.85 -14.75 2.89
C GLU A 37 7.69 -13.70 2.16
N LEU A 38 9.01 -13.67 2.41
CA LEU A 38 9.91 -12.73 1.76
C LEU A 38 10.03 -12.98 0.25
N LYS A 39 10.07 -14.26 -0.16
CA LYS A 39 10.08 -14.64 -1.58
C LYS A 39 8.78 -14.27 -2.28
N GLU A 40 7.64 -14.54 -1.64
CA GLU A 40 6.33 -14.17 -2.15
C GLU A 40 6.21 -12.64 -2.29
N LYS A 41 6.61 -11.90 -1.26
CA LYS A 41 6.62 -10.43 -1.29
C LYS A 41 7.50 -9.89 -2.41
N ALA A 42 8.73 -10.40 -2.56
CA ALA A 42 9.63 -9.97 -3.63
C ALA A 42 9.03 -10.25 -5.02
N MET A 43 8.36 -11.39 -5.20
CA MET A 43 7.66 -11.73 -6.44
C MET A 43 6.49 -10.77 -6.70
N PHE A 44 5.69 -10.45 -5.69
CA PHE A 44 4.59 -9.49 -5.82
C PHE A 44 5.09 -8.09 -6.14
N ASP A 45 6.14 -7.61 -5.45
CA ASP A 45 6.74 -6.30 -5.70
C ASP A 45 7.31 -6.21 -7.13
N TYR A 46 8.00 -7.27 -7.60
CA TYR A 46 8.49 -7.34 -8.98
C TYR A 46 7.34 -7.30 -9.99
N LYS A 47 6.26 -8.05 -9.76
CA LYS A 47 5.08 -8.05 -10.62
C LYS A 47 4.35 -6.70 -10.61
N ALA A 48 4.26 -6.05 -9.44
CA ALA A 48 3.70 -4.71 -9.32
C ALA A 48 4.54 -3.68 -10.10
N ALA A 49 5.87 -3.73 -9.99
CA ALA A 49 6.76 -2.88 -10.77
C ALA A 49 6.59 -3.11 -12.28
N GLN A 50 6.50 -4.36 -12.71
CA GLN A 50 6.23 -4.73 -14.10
C GLN A 50 4.89 -4.15 -14.58
N LEU A 51 3.83 -4.30 -13.79
CA LEU A 51 2.50 -3.74 -14.09
C LEU A 51 2.52 -2.22 -14.18
N ASN A 52 3.21 -1.55 -13.27
CA ASN A 52 3.37 -0.10 -13.30
C ASN A 52 4.08 0.35 -14.58
N MET A 53 5.16 -0.32 -15.00
CA MET A 53 5.83 -0.03 -16.28
C MET A 53 4.89 -0.20 -17.48
N TYR A 54 4.05 -1.24 -17.49
CA TYR A 54 3.04 -1.40 -18.53
C TYR A 54 2.00 -0.27 -18.50
N ALA A 55 1.50 0.10 -17.32
CA ALA A 55 0.52 1.17 -17.18
C ALA A 55 1.04 2.54 -17.64
N PHE A 56 2.32 2.86 -17.39
CA PHE A 56 2.94 4.09 -17.87
C PHE A 56 3.13 4.14 -19.40
N ASN A 57 3.35 2.99 -20.03
CA ASN A 57 3.58 2.91 -21.48
C ASN A 57 2.25 2.82 -22.26
N ASP A 58 1.32 1.97 -21.83
CA ASP A 58 -0.01 1.78 -22.43
C ASP A 58 -1.02 1.29 -21.36
N PRO A 59 -1.80 2.21 -20.76
CA PRO A 59 -2.79 1.88 -19.73
C PRO A 59 -3.84 0.85 -20.18
N SER A 60 -4.10 0.72 -21.49
CA SER A 60 -5.12 -0.19 -22.02
C SER A 60 -4.69 -1.67 -21.95
N LYS A 61 -3.38 -1.92 -21.81
CA LYS A 61 -2.81 -3.27 -21.69
C LYS A 61 -2.66 -3.74 -20.24
N MET A 62 -3.07 -2.93 -19.27
CA MET A 62 -3.04 -3.31 -17.86
C MET A 62 -4.03 -4.45 -17.59
N PRO A 63 -3.57 -5.61 -17.09
CA PRO A 63 -4.48 -6.72 -16.83
C PRO A 63 -5.37 -6.42 -15.61
N THR A 64 -6.64 -6.82 -15.70
CA THR A 64 -7.61 -6.67 -14.62
C THR A 64 -7.32 -7.63 -13.46
N ALA A 65 -7.54 -7.17 -12.23
CA ALA A 65 -7.27 -7.94 -11.01
C ALA A 65 -8.00 -9.30 -10.99
N GLU A 66 -9.24 -9.33 -11.50
CA GLU A 66 -10.08 -10.51 -11.63
C GLU A 66 -9.45 -11.61 -12.49
N LYS A 67 -8.62 -11.25 -13.48
CA LYS A 67 -7.96 -12.20 -14.38
C LYS A 67 -6.76 -12.91 -13.74
N HIS A 68 -6.05 -12.23 -12.84
CA HIS A 68 -4.85 -12.77 -12.19
C HIS A 68 -5.12 -13.37 -10.81
N TYR A 69 -6.19 -12.93 -10.16
CA TYR A 69 -6.56 -13.39 -8.83
C TYR A 69 -8.01 -13.88 -8.85
N PRO A 70 -8.28 -15.09 -9.38
CA PRO A 70 -9.63 -15.64 -9.51
C PRO A 70 -10.36 -15.77 -8.16
N TYR A 71 -9.62 -15.85 -7.06
CA TYR A 71 -10.15 -15.92 -5.70
C TYR A 71 -10.63 -14.57 -5.14
N LEU A 72 -10.33 -13.44 -5.80
CA LEU A 72 -10.92 -12.14 -5.44
C LEU A 72 -12.36 -12.01 -5.97
N VAL A 73 -12.80 -12.92 -6.84
CA VAL A 73 -14.15 -12.95 -7.40
C VAL A 73 -15.08 -13.69 -6.42
N ASP A 74 -15.20 -13.18 -5.20
CA ASP A 74 -16.40 -13.46 -4.41
C ASP A 74 -17.55 -12.65 -5.02
N GLU A 75 -18.62 -13.33 -5.46
CA GLU A 75 -19.82 -12.77 -6.12
C GLU A 75 -20.54 -11.65 -5.31
N LYS A 76 -20.05 -11.31 -4.11
CA LYS A 76 -20.66 -10.34 -3.19
C LYS A 76 -19.92 -9.01 -3.08
N VAL A 77 -18.79 -8.83 -3.75
CA VAL A 77 -18.17 -7.49 -3.81
C VAL A 77 -18.95 -6.64 -4.79
N ARG A 78 -19.92 -5.89 -4.24
CA ARG A 78 -20.64 -4.82 -4.94
C ARG A 78 -19.63 -4.05 -5.77
N LYS A 79 -19.73 -4.12 -7.11
CA LYS A 79 -19.04 -3.20 -8.01
C LYS A 79 -19.27 -1.80 -7.46
N VAL A 80 -18.22 -1.18 -6.92
CA VAL A 80 -18.26 0.24 -6.59
C VAL A 80 -18.35 0.92 -7.94
N VAL A 81 -19.59 1.19 -8.37
CA VAL A 81 -19.88 1.99 -9.54
C VAL A 81 -19.30 3.36 -9.21
N GLN A 82 -18.10 3.63 -9.71
CA GLN A 82 -17.58 4.99 -9.72
C GLN A 82 -18.61 5.79 -10.51
N PRO A 83 -19.29 6.78 -9.91
CA PRO A 83 -20.23 7.61 -10.64
C PRO A 83 -19.45 8.24 -11.80
N ALA A 84 -19.97 8.11 -13.02
CA ALA A 84 -19.37 8.74 -14.18
C ALA A 84 -19.15 10.23 -13.88
N PRO A 85 -17.96 10.80 -14.19
CA PRO A 85 -17.70 12.21 -13.92
C PRO A 85 -18.77 13.03 -14.64
N ASN A 86 -19.63 13.68 -13.86
CA ASN A 86 -20.73 14.47 -14.40
C ASN A 86 -20.13 15.68 -15.14
N PRO A 87 -20.30 15.81 -16.46
CA PRO A 87 -19.66 16.87 -17.25
C PRO A 87 -20.11 18.30 -16.87
N ASP A 88 -21.15 18.45 -16.07
CA ASP A 88 -21.73 19.76 -15.71
C ASP A 88 -21.00 20.50 -14.57
N ASN A 89 -20.07 19.87 -13.84
CA ASN A 89 -19.45 20.49 -12.66
C ASN A 89 -18.17 21.31 -12.93
N TRP A 90 -17.72 21.43 -14.18
CA TRP A 90 -16.47 22.13 -14.51
C TRP A 90 -16.51 23.64 -14.18
N GLN A 91 -17.69 24.26 -14.24
CA GLN A 91 -17.86 25.68 -13.92
C GLN A 91 -17.70 25.93 -12.43
N SER A 92 -18.26 25.05 -11.60
CA SER A 92 -18.13 25.07 -10.14
C SER A 92 -16.69 24.84 -9.71
N ASP A 93 -16.01 23.86 -10.32
CA ASP A 93 -14.59 23.59 -10.06
C ASP A 93 -13.69 24.77 -10.49
N LYS A 94 -14.00 25.41 -11.62
CA LYS A 94 -13.29 26.61 -12.08
C LYS A 94 -13.46 27.76 -11.10
N ALA A 95 -14.67 27.97 -10.58
CA ALA A 95 -14.94 29.03 -9.60
C ALA A 95 -14.17 28.78 -8.29
N LEU A 96 -14.18 27.54 -7.81
CA LEU A 96 -13.44 27.13 -6.61
C LEU A 96 -11.93 27.32 -6.80
N MET A 97 -11.39 26.91 -7.94
CA MET A 97 -9.98 27.07 -8.27
C MET A 97 -9.56 28.53 -8.34
N MET A 98 -10.40 29.40 -8.93
CA MET A 98 -10.15 30.85 -8.96
C MET A 98 -10.15 31.44 -7.55
N GLN A 99 -11.09 31.06 -6.69
CA GLN A 99 -11.14 31.53 -5.31
C GLN A 99 -9.88 31.13 -4.53
N GLN A 100 -9.43 29.89 -4.67
CA GLN A 100 -8.19 29.41 -4.04
C GLN A 100 -6.95 30.15 -4.56
N ALA A 101 -6.88 30.39 -5.88
CA ALA A 101 -5.78 31.16 -6.47
C ALA A 101 -5.74 32.60 -5.95
N MET A 102 -6.89 33.24 -5.73
CA MET A 102 -6.96 34.57 -5.11
C MET A 102 -6.47 34.54 -3.66
N GLN A 103 -6.85 33.54 -2.87
CA GLN A 103 -6.39 33.39 -1.49
C GLN A 103 -4.87 33.20 -1.42
N ILE A 104 -4.29 32.39 -2.31
CA ILE A 104 -2.83 32.19 -2.39
C ILE A 104 -2.13 33.50 -2.76
N LYS A 105 -2.64 34.24 -3.75
CA LYS A 105 -2.09 35.55 -4.14
C LYS A 105 -2.13 36.55 -2.99
N ALA A 106 -3.28 36.68 -2.32
CA ALA A 106 -3.43 37.57 -1.17
C ALA A 106 -2.47 37.20 -0.02
N THR A 107 -2.27 35.90 0.21
CA THR A 107 -1.32 35.40 1.23
C THR A 107 0.12 35.69 0.84
N LYS A 108 0.49 35.49 -0.43
CA LYS A 108 1.82 35.86 -0.96
C LYS A 108 2.08 37.36 -0.87
N GLU A 109 1.09 38.20 -1.18
CA GLU A 109 1.21 39.66 -1.07
C GLU A 109 1.32 40.12 0.39
N ARG A 110 0.56 39.53 1.32
CA ARG A 110 0.71 39.79 2.76
C ARG A 110 2.11 39.41 3.24
N ARG A 111 2.62 38.23 2.84
CA ARG A 111 4.00 37.81 3.16
C ARG A 111 5.05 38.78 2.61
N LYS A 112 4.87 39.27 1.38
CA LYS A 112 5.76 40.26 0.75
C LYS A 112 5.71 41.63 1.43
N ARG A 113 4.54 42.07 1.91
CA ARG A 113 4.38 43.35 2.64
C ARG A 113 4.87 43.29 4.09
N MET A 114 4.86 42.10 4.70
CA MET A 114 5.33 41.85 6.08
C MET A 114 6.85 41.61 6.17
N GLY A 115 7.60 41.84 5.08
CA GLY A 115 9.07 41.80 5.11
C GLY A 115 9.67 40.41 5.31
N GLY A 116 9.03 39.35 4.82
CA GLY A 116 9.69 38.05 4.71
C GLY A 116 10.64 38.05 3.51
N GLU A 117 11.93 37.78 3.79
CA GLU A 117 13.06 37.59 2.85
C GLU A 117 12.69 37.01 1.47
#